data_AF-A0ABD2NRS9-F1
#
_entry.id   AF-A0ABD2NRS9-F1
#
_cell.length_a   1.000
_cell.length_b   1.000
_cell.length_c   1.000
_cell.angle_alpha   90.00
_cell.angle_beta   90.00
_cell.angle_gamma   90.00
#
_symmetry.space_group_name_H-M   'P 1'
#
loop_
_entity.id
_entity.type
_entity.pdbx_description
1 polymer ?
#
loop_
_entity_poly.entity_id
_entity_poly.type
_entity_poly.pdbx_seq_one_letter_code
_entity_poly.pdbx_strand_id
1 'polypeptide(L)'
;MPETDKEKILRLKALRKNIFDNIQAVSDYTVDLMDTPENFSKFKVKYRNVEKWRQDFVKLHTRLIAVLALQENADTILSAEQEICNTFLNNCESIVAMYSDLF
;
A
#
# COMPACT_ATOMS: atom_id res chain seq x y z
N MET A 1 -29.45 -7.80 1.32
CA MET A 1 -29.38 -6.74 0.30
C MET A 1 -27.97 -6.75 -0.30
N PRO A 2 -27.81 -6.59 -1.63
CA PRO A 2 -26.49 -6.44 -2.24
C PRO A 2 -25.84 -5.10 -1.82
N GLU A 3 -24.52 -5.11 -1.65
CA GLU A 3 -23.71 -3.92 -1.33
C GLU A 3 -23.85 -2.86 -2.43
N THR A 4 -24.11 -1.62 -2.04
CA THR A 4 -24.17 -0.48 -2.97
C THR A 4 -22.77 -0.12 -3.48
N ASP A 5 -22.66 0.51 -4.64
CA ASP A 5 -21.35 0.88 -5.18
C ASP A 5 -20.61 1.91 -4.31
N LYS A 6 -21.35 2.76 -3.58
CA LYS A 6 -20.79 3.68 -2.60
C LYS A 6 -20.13 2.94 -1.43
N GLU A 7 -20.77 1.89 -0.92
CA GLU A 7 -20.22 1.04 0.14
C GLU A 7 -18.97 0.28 -0.35
N LYS A 8 -19.00 -0.25 -1.59
CA LYS A 8 -17.83 -0.88 -2.22
C LYS A 8 -16.64 0.07 -2.31
N ILE A 9 -16.86 1.30 -2.79
CA ILE A 9 -15.79 2.31 -2.92
C ILE A 9 -15.17 2.63 -1.56
N LEU A 10 -16.00 2.87 -0.53
CA LEU A 10 -15.50 3.16 0.82
C LEU A 10 -14.68 2.01 1.37
N ARG A 11 -15.15 0.77 1.19
CA ARG A 11 -14.43 -0.43 1.62
C ARG A 11 -13.10 -0.59 0.89
N LEU A 12 -13.06 -0.41 -0.43
CA LEU A 12 -11.84 -0.50 -1.23
C LEU A 12 -10.82 0.57 -0.83
N LYS A 13 -11.28 1.82 -0.61
CA LYS A 13 -10.42 2.92 -0.11
C LYS A 13 -9.84 2.60 1.26
N ALA A 14 -10.64 2.07 2.19
CA ALA A 14 -10.19 1.69 3.53
C ALA A 14 -9.13 0.56 3.49
N LEU A 15 -9.36 -0.49 2.70
CA LEU A 15 -8.41 -1.59 2.53
C LEU A 15 -7.09 -1.10 1.92
N ARG A 16 -7.16 -0.27 0.87
CA ARG A 16 -5.99 0.33 0.23
C ARG A 16 -5.19 1.19 1.21
N LYS A 17 -5.88 2.05 1.99
CA LYS A 17 -5.22 2.89 3.01
C LYS A 17 -4.51 2.06 4.06
N ASN A 18 -5.14 1.00 4.57
CA ASN A 18 -4.51 0.11 5.55
C ASN A 18 -3.19 -0.49 5.02
N ILE A 19 -3.17 -0.91 3.75
CA ILE A 19 -1.93 -1.42 3.13
C ILE A 19 -0.87 -0.32 3.02
N PHE A 20 -1.27 0.90 2.63
CA PHE A 20 -0.36 2.05 2.60
C PHE A 20 0.23 2.35 3.98
N ASP A 21 -0.61 2.40 5.03
CA ASP A 21 -0.19 2.63 6.41
C ASP A 21 0.81 1.55 6.88
N ASN A 22 0.64 0.28 6.48
CA ASN A 22 1.58 -0.79 6.80
C ASN A 22 2.94 -0.60 6.11
N ILE A 23 2.96 -0.14 4.85
CA ILE A 23 4.21 0.18 4.14
C ILE A 23 4.92 1.37 4.80
N GLN A 24 4.18 2.42 5.16
CA GLN A 24 4.74 3.56 5.88
C GLN A 24 5.33 3.13 7.23
N ALA A 25 4.61 2.31 7.98
CA ALA A 25 5.13 1.78 9.24
C ALA A 25 6.43 0.99 9.03
N VAL A 26 6.54 0.16 7.99
CA VAL A 26 7.81 -0.54 7.69
C VAL A 26 8.93 0.45 7.41
N SER A 27 8.67 1.52 6.67
CA SER A 27 9.65 2.59 6.48
C SER A 27 10.05 3.22 7.81
N ASP A 28 9.10 3.56 8.67
CA ASP A 28 9.38 4.25 9.94
C ASP A 28 10.14 3.35 10.93
N TYR A 29 9.84 2.05 10.96
CA TYR A 29 10.51 1.06 11.82
C TYR A 29 12.02 0.97 11.58
N THR A 30 12.50 1.49 10.46
CA THR A 30 13.92 1.40 10.11
C THR A 30 14.80 2.35 10.92
N VAL A 31 14.22 3.44 11.42
CA VAL A 31 14.88 4.37 12.33
C VAL A 31 15.13 3.70 13.70
N ASP A 32 14.23 2.81 14.13
CA ASP A 32 14.25 2.15 15.45
C ASP A 32 14.96 0.78 15.46
N LEU A 33 15.44 0.32 14.31
CA LEU A 33 16.06 -1.00 14.14
C LEU A 33 17.48 -1.09 14.69
N MET A 34 18.19 0.03 14.79
CA MET A 34 19.61 0.04 15.13
C MET A 34 19.89 -0.29 16.60
N ASP A 35 18.88 -0.22 17.48
CA ASP A 35 19.11 -0.25 18.93
C ASP A 35 18.69 -1.55 19.63
N THR A 36 17.88 -2.44 19.02
CA THR A 36 17.43 -3.68 19.68
C THR A 36 17.22 -4.89 18.75
N PRO A 37 17.77 -6.08 19.09
CA PRO A 37 17.62 -7.32 18.30
C PRO A 37 16.17 -7.81 18.12
N GLU A 38 15.27 -7.51 19.07
CA GLU A 38 13.86 -7.89 19.00
C GLU A 38 13.11 -7.14 17.89
N ASN A 39 13.49 -5.89 17.64
CA ASN A 39 12.92 -5.07 16.56
C ASN A 39 13.35 -5.62 15.19
N PHE A 40 14.56 -6.17 15.07
CA PHE A 40 15.05 -6.79 13.84
C PHE A 40 14.21 -7.98 13.39
N SER A 41 13.86 -8.88 14.32
CA SER A 41 13.03 -10.05 14.00
C SER A 41 11.61 -9.65 13.56
N LYS A 42 11.00 -8.66 14.22
CA LYS A 42 9.68 -8.14 13.84
C LYS A 42 9.73 -7.44 12.48
N PHE A 43 10.77 -6.67 12.22
CA PHE A 43 10.98 -6.01 10.93
C PHE A 43 11.16 -7.02 9.80
N LYS A 44 11.97 -8.07 9.97
CA LYS A 44 12.16 -9.13 8.97
C LYS A 44 10.84 -9.75 8.52
N VAL A 45 9.92 -10.01 9.46
CA VAL A 45 8.58 -10.52 9.13
C VAL A 45 7.80 -9.52 8.29
N LYS A 46 7.80 -8.25 8.67
CA LYS A 46 7.10 -7.20 7.93
C LYS A 46 7.71 -6.95 6.54
N TYR A 47 9.04 -6.93 6.43
CA TYR A 47 9.76 -6.81 5.16
C TYR A 47 9.35 -7.91 4.17
N ARG A 48 9.28 -9.17 4.63
CA ARG A 48 8.82 -10.29 3.79
C ARG A 48 7.38 -10.14 3.30
N ASN A 49 6.55 -9.34 3.98
CA ASN A 49 5.18 -9.07 3.57
C ASN A 49 5.07 -7.93 2.55
N VAL A 50 6.13 -7.14 2.31
CA VAL A 50 6.10 -5.97 1.41
C VAL A 50 5.66 -6.37 0.00
N GLU A 51 6.20 -7.46 -0.56
CA GLU A 51 5.80 -7.91 -1.90
C GLU A 51 4.34 -8.37 -1.96
N LYS A 52 3.86 -9.04 -0.91
CA LYS A 52 2.44 -9.42 -0.81
C LYS A 52 1.54 -8.18 -0.74
N TRP A 53 1.90 -7.21 0.09
CA TRP A 53 1.18 -5.95 0.21
C TRP A 53 1.19 -5.16 -1.09
N ARG A 54 2.31 -5.18 -1.84
CA ARG A 54 2.40 -4.58 -3.16
C ARG A 54 1.37 -5.17 -4.12
N GLN A 55 1.29 -6.50 -4.19
CA GLN A 55 0.34 -7.21 -5.05
C GLN A 55 -1.12 -6.94 -4.64
N ASP A 56 -1.41 -7.00 -3.34
CA ASP A 56 -2.75 -6.73 -2.80
C ASP A 56 -3.18 -5.28 -3.07
N PHE A 57 -2.26 -4.31 -2.92
CA PHE A 57 -2.52 -2.91 -3.22
C PHE A 57 -2.85 -2.71 -4.70
N VAL A 58 -2.03 -3.21 -5.63
CA VAL A 58 -2.25 -3.07 -7.08
C VAL A 58 -3.62 -3.63 -7.45
N LYS A 59 -3.97 -4.82 -6.94
CA LYS A 59 -5.28 -5.44 -7.19
C LYS A 59 -6.45 -4.59 -6.67
N LEU A 60 -6.34 -4.04 -5.46
CA LEU A 60 -7.38 -3.18 -4.88
C LEU A 60 -7.48 -1.83 -5.62
N HIS A 61 -6.34 -1.27 -6.00
CA HIS A 61 -6.23 0.00 -6.71
C HIS A 61 -6.86 -0.09 -8.11
N THR A 62 -6.54 -1.13 -8.89
CA THR A 62 -7.16 -1.38 -10.20
C THR A 62 -8.68 -1.53 -10.08
N ARG A 63 -9.16 -2.25 -9.05
CA ARG A 63 -10.60 -2.40 -8.79
C ARG A 63 -11.26 -1.06 -8.45
N LEU A 64 -10.59 -0.22 -7.67
CA LEU A 64 -11.10 1.10 -7.30
C LEU A 64 -11.22 2.02 -8.51
N ILE A 65 -10.18 2.09 -9.36
CA ILE A 65 -10.21 2.85 -10.63
C ILE A 65 -11.37 2.39 -11.50
N ALA A 66 -11.56 1.08 -11.66
CA ALA A 66 -12.63 0.55 -12.50
C ALA A 66 -14.03 0.97 -12.01
N VAL A 67 -14.26 1.03 -10.69
CA VAL A 67 -15.54 1.47 -10.14
C VAL A 67 -15.70 3.00 -10.22
N LEU A 68 -14.64 3.76 -9.97
CA LEU A 68 -14.69 5.23 -10.03
C LEU A 68 -14.87 5.76 -11.47
N ALA A 69 -14.24 5.11 -12.46
CA ALA A 69 -14.38 5.46 -13.87
C ALA A 69 -15.82 5.32 -14.40
N LEU A 70 -16.68 4.55 -13.71
CA LEU A 70 -18.09 4.40 -14.03
C LEU A 70 -18.99 5.47 -13.39
N GLN A 71 -18.47 6.28 -12.45
CA GLN A 71 -19.29 7.16 -11.59
C GLN A 71 -18.94 8.65 -11.66
N GLU A 72 -17.73 9.00 -12.05
CA GLU A 72 -17.20 10.36 -11.92
C GLU A 72 -16.39 10.78 -13.18
N ASN A 73 -16.00 12.05 -13.26
CA ASN A 73 -15.19 12.58 -14.36
C ASN A 73 -13.79 11.93 -14.36
N ALA A 74 -13.52 11.09 -15.37
CA ALA A 74 -12.40 10.15 -15.35
C ALA A 74 -11.02 10.82 -15.17
N ASP A 75 -10.80 11.97 -15.81
CA ASP A 75 -9.46 12.59 -15.88
C ASP A 75 -8.93 13.03 -14.51
N THR A 76 -9.76 13.67 -13.69
CA THR A 76 -9.35 14.17 -12.36
C THR A 76 -9.06 13.02 -11.40
N ILE A 77 -9.85 11.95 -11.46
CA ILE A 77 -9.66 10.76 -10.61
C ILE A 77 -8.40 10.01 -11.00
N LEU A 78 -8.20 9.79 -12.31
CA LEU A 78 -7.05 9.06 -12.80
C LEU A 78 -5.75 9.75 -12.37
N SER A 79 -5.70 11.08 -12.44
CA SER A 79 -4.53 11.84 -11.97
C SER A 79 -4.24 11.64 -10.48
N ALA A 80 -5.25 11.79 -9.61
CA ALA A 80 -5.05 11.66 -8.15
C ALA A 80 -4.74 10.21 -7.74
N GLU A 81 -5.38 9.24 -8.38
CA GLU A 81 -5.14 7.82 -8.13
C GLU A 81 -3.75 7.39 -8.60
N GLN A 82 -3.28 7.94 -9.72
CA GLN A 82 -1.96 7.65 -10.24
C GLN A 82 -0.85 8.18 -9.33
N GLU A 83 -1.00 9.36 -8.74
CA GLU A 83 -0.05 9.88 -7.74
C GLU A 83 0.03 8.96 -6.49
N ILE A 84 -1.12 8.49 -5.99
CA ILE A 84 -1.19 7.56 -4.86
C ILE A 84 -0.50 6.23 -5.20
N CYS A 85 -0.75 5.71 -6.41
CA CYS A 85 -0.13 4.47 -6.87
C CYS A 85 1.40 4.61 -6.97
N ASN A 86 1.87 5.68 -7.60
CA ASN A 86 3.30 5.96 -7.76
C ASN A 86 3.99 6.11 -6.40
N THR A 87 3.40 6.88 -5.47
CA THR A 87 3.94 7.05 -4.12
C THR A 87 4.09 5.71 -3.40
N PHE A 88 3.06 4.87 -3.47
CA PHE A 88 3.08 3.56 -2.84
C PHE A 88 4.14 2.62 -3.43
N LEU A 89 4.24 2.57 -4.76
CA LEU A 89 5.21 1.72 -5.45
C LEU A 89 6.65 2.18 -5.17
N ASN A 90 6.89 3.49 -5.19
CA ASN A 90 8.19 4.06 -4.83
C ASN A 90 8.60 3.72 -3.39
N ASN A 91 7.66 3.75 -2.44
CA ASN A 91 7.93 3.35 -1.06
C ASN A 91 8.29 1.85 -0.96
N CYS A 92 7.57 0.98 -1.68
CA CYS A 92 7.89 -0.44 -1.73
C CYS A 92 9.29 -0.69 -2.31
N GLU A 93 9.61 -0.05 -3.43
CA GLU A 93 10.91 -0.17 -4.09
C GLU A 93 12.05 0.35 -3.21
N SER A 94 11.84 1.48 -2.52
CA SER A 94 12.82 2.05 -1.59
C SER A 94 13.12 1.10 -0.42
N ILE A 95 12.09 0.48 0.15
CA ILE A 95 12.26 -0.51 1.23
C ILE A 95 13.03 -1.73 0.71
N VAL A 96 12.68 -2.27 -0.46
CA VAL A 96 13.38 -3.43 -1.03
C VAL A 96 14.84 -3.09 -1.34
N ALA A 97 15.11 -1.94 -1.97
CA ALA A 97 16.46 -1.54 -2.32
C ALA A 97 17.34 -1.27 -1.09
N MET A 98 16.76 -0.76 0.00
CA MET A 98 17.50 -0.41 1.21
C MET A 98 17.79 -1.63 2.10
N TYR A 99 16.95 -2.67 2.04
CA TYR A 99 17.01 -3.81 2.97
C TYR A 99 17.19 -5.17 2.30
N SER A 100 17.34 -5.25 0.98
CA SER A 100 17.60 -6.50 0.26
C SER A 100 18.83 -7.23 0.78
N ASP A 101 19.87 -6.50 1.16
CA ASP A 101 21.14 -7.09 1.60
C ASP A 101 21.07 -7.63 3.03
N LEU A 102 20.02 -7.31 3.78
CA LEU A 102 19.78 -7.81 5.14
C LEU A 102 19.06 -9.17 5.15
N PHE A 103 18.41 -9.60 4.06
CA PHE A 103 17.49 -10.75 4.06
C PHE A 103 17.48 -11.59 2.80
#